data_AF-A0A814UTY9-F1
#
_entry.id   AF-A0A814UTY9-F1
#
_cell.length_a   1.000
_cell.length_b   1.000
_cell.length_c   1.000
_cell.angle_alpha   90.00
_cell.angle_beta   90.00
_cell.angle_gamma   90.00
#
_symmetry.space_group_name_H-M   'P 1'
#
loop_
_entity.id
_entity.type
_entity.pdbx_description
1 polymer ?
#
loop_
_entity_poly.entity_id
_entity_poly.type
_entity_poly.pdbx_seq_one_letter_code
_entity_poly.pdbx_strand_id
1 'polypeptide(L)'
;MLQDDSPDSEMNIAREFWKTIFNGYDINKPNKVLPYDYRETVEIVGRSGFGGTLCSSIEDEELVCSMLTLVQEHNVSMFQLFLTCYHLFIYKLTDDNDVLIDSITANRYRPEIEYAIGMFLSFFPYRLAIDPNMSFIDLLSKVHGNCVNILQHSKLPLPEILNIQYSGNPRMDRTSSTVFFFETDTYKIDEVVLEDAVCKFLPDADRPAHISKFDLLFSVKHDVSDTGQPQRFFLLWNYSTDLFTEKTISKMDKQFRHLLNILFSKSSMFDINQQPLYELSLFSC
;
A
#
# COMPACT_ATOMS: atom_id res chain seq x y z
N MET A 1 -35.20 -8.97 18.10
CA MET A 1 -34.46 -9.85 17.18
C MET A 1 -33.05 -9.91 17.72
N LEU A 2 -32.67 -11.02 18.34
CA LEU A 2 -31.29 -11.25 18.79
C LEU A 2 -30.49 -11.56 17.52
N GLN A 3 -29.46 -10.77 17.21
CA GLN A 3 -28.47 -11.12 16.20
C GLN A 3 -27.78 -12.40 16.66
N ASP A 4 -27.72 -13.39 15.78
CA ASP A 4 -27.02 -14.64 16.01
C ASP A 4 -25.52 -14.37 15.84
N ASP A 5 -24.85 -14.07 16.97
CA ASP A 5 -23.41 -13.80 17.09
C ASP A 5 -22.57 -15.09 17.14
N SER A 6 -23.02 -16.17 16.49
CA SER A 6 -22.22 -17.38 16.37
C SER A 6 -20.97 -17.13 15.48
N PRO A 7 -19.81 -17.75 15.76
CA PRO A 7 -18.60 -17.59 14.95
C PRO A 7 -18.80 -17.92 13.46
N ASP A 8 -19.72 -18.85 13.16
CA ASP A 8 -20.09 -19.22 11.79
C ASP A 8 -20.88 -18.11 11.08
N SER A 9 -21.68 -17.32 11.81
CA SER A 9 -22.42 -16.16 11.32
C SER A 9 -21.47 -15.03 10.89
N GLU A 10 -20.51 -14.67 11.75
CA GLU A 10 -19.49 -13.64 11.43
C GLU A 10 -18.64 -14.02 10.20
N MET A 11 -18.23 -15.30 10.11
CA MET A 11 -17.42 -15.76 8.99
C MET A 11 -18.18 -15.74 7.67
N ASN A 12 -19.48 -16.07 7.69
CA ASN A 12 -20.33 -15.98 6.51
C ASN A 12 -20.55 -14.53 6.07
N ILE A 13 -20.75 -13.61 7.01
CA ILE A 13 -20.85 -12.16 6.71
C ILE A 13 -19.55 -11.68 6.04
N ALA A 14 -18.39 -12.06 6.57
CA ALA A 14 -17.10 -11.73 5.96
C ALA A 14 -16.95 -12.31 4.54
N ARG A 15 -17.35 -13.57 4.30
CA ARG A 15 -17.31 -14.16 2.95
C ARG A 15 -18.18 -13.41 1.95
N GLU A 16 -19.41 -13.04 2.34
CA GLU A 16 -20.28 -12.25 1.46
C GLU A 16 -19.69 -10.86 1.20
N PHE A 17 -19.14 -10.19 2.21
CA PHE A 17 -18.40 -8.95 2.03
C PHE A 17 -17.28 -9.10 0.97
N TRP A 18 -16.40 -10.09 1.11
CA TRP A 18 -15.30 -10.28 0.15
C TRP A 18 -15.80 -10.65 -1.26
N LYS A 19 -16.90 -11.40 -1.40
CA LYS A 19 -17.55 -11.61 -2.71
C LYS A 19 -18.00 -10.30 -3.34
N THR A 20 -18.56 -9.38 -2.55
CA THR A 20 -18.94 -8.05 -3.07
C THR A 20 -17.73 -7.23 -3.52
N ILE A 21 -16.61 -7.30 -2.79
CA ILE A 21 -15.36 -6.61 -3.16
C ILE A 21 -14.85 -7.08 -4.52
N PHE A 22 -14.88 -8.37 -4.82
CA PHE A 22 -14.36 -8.91 -6.09
C PHE A 22 -15.38 -8.99 -7.22
N ASN A 23 -16.66 -8.68 -6.95
CA ASN A 23 -17.71 -8.79 -7.95
C ASN A 23 -17.40 -7.89 -9.16
N GLY A 24 -17.32 -8.49 -10.35
CA GLY A 24 -17.00 -7.79 -11.60
C GLY A 24 -15.55 -7.32 -11.75
N TYR A 25 -14.62 -7.71 -10.86
CA TYR A 25 -13.19 -7.42 -11.05
C TYR A 25 -12.60 -8.32 -12.14
N ASP A 26 -11.91 -7.74 -13.13
CA ASP A 26 -11.25 -8.51 -14.18
C ASP A 26 -9.88 -9.02 -13.69
N ILE A 27 -9.89 -10.22 -13.11
CA ILE A 27 -8.68 -10.90 -12.63
C ILE A 27 -7.64 -11.18 -13.73
N ASN A 28 -8.02 -11.16 -15.00
CA ASN A 28 -7.09 -11.41 -16.11
C ASN A 28 -6.34 -10.14 -16.53
N LYS A 29 -6.77 -8.97 -16.04
CA LYS A 29 -6.14 -7.69 -16.33
C LYS A 29 -6.09 -6.83 -15.07
N PRO A 30 -5.39 -7.28 -14.02
CA PRO A 30 -5.38 -6.57 -12.75
C PRO A 30 -4.75 -5.18 -12.92
N ASN A 31 -5.49 -4.14 -12.52
CA ASN A 31 -5.08 -2.74 -12.62
C ASN A 31 -4.70 -2.31 -14.06
N LYS A 32 -5.24 -3.01 -15.08
CA LYS A 32 -4.91 -2.98 -16.51
C LYS A 32 -3.51 -2.46 -16.87
N VAL A 33 -2.53 -3.25 -16.37
CA VAL A 33 -1.11 -3.32 -16.74
C VAL A 33 -0.29 -2.09 -16.32
N LEU A 34 0.46 -2.28 -15.25
CA LEU A 34 1.53 -1.37 -14.82
C LEU A 34 2.55 -1.15 -15.96
N PRO A 35 3.36 -0.08 -15.91
CA PRO A 35 4.38 0.17 -16.93
C PRO A 35 5.53 -0.85 -16.85
N TYR A 36 5.28 -2.10 -17.22
CA TYR A 36 6.29 -3.16 -17.29
C TYR A 36 7.22 -2.92 -18.48
N ASP A 37 8.50 -3.21 -18.30
CA ASP A 37 9.50 -3.09 -19.38
C ASP A 37 9.58 -4.36 -20.23
N TYR A 38 9.24 -5.52 -19.67
CA TYR A 38 9.49 -6.83 -20.27
C TYR A 38 8.26 -7.70 -20.47
N ARG A 39 7.06 -7.27 -20.02
CA ARG A 39 5.87 -8.13 -19.96
C ARG A 39 4.63 -7.47 -20.56
N GLU A 40 4.07 -8.10 -21.60
CA GLU A 40 2.78 -7.70 -22.19
C GLU A 40 1.59 -8.57 -21.73
N THR A 41 1.80 -9.78 -21.18
CA THR A 41 0.71 -10.70 -20.79
C THR A 41 0.95 -11.49 -19.48
N VAL A 42 -0.16 -11.90 -18.84
CA VAL A 42 -0.30 -12.39 -17.46
C VAL A 42 0.18 -13.83 -17.21
N GLU A 43 0.64 -14.59 -18.22
CA GLU A 43 1.10 -15.97 -17.98
C GLU A 43 2.39 -15.97 -17.14
N ILE A 44 2.27 -16.33 -15.86
CA ILE A 44 3.40 -16.46 -14.93
C ILE A 44 4.10 -17.78 -15.25
N VAL A 45 5.08 -17.73 -16.16
CA VAL A 45 6.02 -18.84 -16.36
C VAL A 45 7.23 -18.61 -15.44
N GLY A 46 7.05 -18.87 -14.15
CA GLY A 46 8.09 -18.76 -13.13
C GLY A 46 8.46 -17.32 -12.75
N ARG A 47 8.77 -17.08 -11.48
CA ARG A 47 9.41 -15.86 -11.00
C ARG A 47 10.85 -16.21 -10.65
N SER A 48 11.82 -15.43 -11.10
CA SER A 48 13.21 -15.63 -10.71
C SER A 48 13.43 -15.36 -9.22
N GLY A 49 12.58 -14.51 -8.65
CA GLY A 49 12.70 -14.00 -7.28
C GLY A 49 13.70 -12.86 -7.18
N PHE A 50 14.39 -12.49 -8.26
CA PHE A 50 15.28 -11.34 -8.29
C PHE A 50 14.49 -10.02 -8.35
N GLY A 51 15.01 -8.98 -7.71
CA GLY A 51 14.34 -7.71 -7.60
C GLY A 51 15.24 -6.54 -7.23
N GLY A 52 14.96 -5.37 -7.78
CA GLY A 52 15.65 -4.14 -7.40
C GLY A 52 15.00 -3.47 -6.20
N THR A 53 15.74 -2.53 -5.61
CA THR A 53 15.20 -1.63 -4.59
C THR A 53 15.63 -0.21 -4.92
N LEU A 54 14.66 0.71 -4.98
CA LEU A 54 14.90 2.15 -5.04
C LEU A 54 14.41 2.78 -3.74
N CYS A 55 15.22 3.65 -3.13
CA CYS A 55 14.86 4.39 -1.94
C CYS A 55 14.97 5.90 -2.23
N SER A 56 13.93 6.64 -1.89
CA SER A 56 13.92 8.11 -1.91
C SER A 56 13.33 8.64 -0.60
N SER A 57 13.45 9.94 -0.35
CA SER A 57 12.91 10.59 0.84
C SER A 57 12.11 11.84 0.49
N ILE A 58 11.14 12.14 1.35
CA ILE A 58 10.41 13.41 1.41
C ILE A 58 10.90 14.11 2.68
N GLU A 59 11.64 15.19 2.50
CA GLU A 59 12.29 15.97 3.58
C GLU A 59 11.78 17.42 3.62
N ASP A 60 10.89 17.79 2.70
CA ASP A 60 10.25 19.10 2.69
C ASP A 60 9.30 19.22 3.88
N GLU A 61 9.69 20.02 4.88
CA GLU A 61 8.93 20.24 6.11
C GLU A 61 7.53 20.80 5.83
N GLU A 62 7.37 21.66 4.82
CA GLU A 62 6.08 22.23 4.46
C GLU A 62 5.16 21.13 3.94
N LEU A 63 5.66 20.28 3.05
CA LEU A 63 4.91 19.18 2.47
C LEU A 63 4.47 18.17 3.55
N VAL A 64 5.38 17.83 4.47
CA VAL A 64 5.10 16.93 5.60
C VAL A 64 4.05 17.54 6.53
N CYS A 65 4.18 18.83 6.88
CA CYS A 65 3.20 19.52 7.72
C CYS A 65 1.81 19.59 7.06
N SER A 66 1.73 19.84 5.75
CA SER A 66 0.48 19.84 5.01
C SER A 66 -0.21 18.47 5.05
N MET A 67 0.54 17.37 4.84
CA MET A 67 0.00 16.02 4.95
C MET A 67 -0.54 15.73 6.35
N LEU A 68 0.22 16.09 7.41
CA LEU A 68 -0.20 15.91 8.80
C LEU A 68 -1.46 16.70 9.14
N THR A 69 -1.54 17.95 8.66
CA THR A 69 -2.71 18.81 8.86
C THR A 69 -3.95 18.20 8.21
N LEU A 70 -3.83 17.78 6.95
CA LEU A 70 -4.91 17.15 6.21
C LEU A 70 -5.43 15.87 6.88
N VAL A 71 -4.51 15.04 7.38
CA VAL A 71 -4.84 13.81 8.10
C VAL A 71 -5.64 14.10 9.38
N GLN A 72 -5.29 15.16 10.10
CA GLN A 72 -6.02 15.63 11.28
C GLN A 72 -7.40 16.22 10.91
N GLU A 73 -7.46 17.08 9.90
CA GLU A 73 -8.70 17.74 9.47
C GLU A 73 -9.77 16.74 9.01
N HIS A 74 -9.36 15.69 8.31
CA HIS A 74 -10.26 14.66 7.78
C HIS A 74 -10.42 13.43 8.70
N ASN A 75 -9.79 13.42 9.89
CA ASN A 75 -9.81 12.29 10.83
C ASN A 75 -9.44 10.95 10.19
N VAL A 76 -8.42 10.96 9.32
CA VAL A 76 -7.86 9.77 8.68
C VAL A 76 -6.49 9.44 9.27
N SER A 77 -5.85 8.37 8.82
CA SER A 77 -4.46 8.04 9.17
C SER A 77 -3.49 8.32 8.03
N MET A 78 -2.19 8.44 8.33
CA MET A 78 -1.15 8.53 7.29
C MET A 78 -1.17 7.33 6.35
N PHE A 79 -1.47 6.13 6.85
CA PHE A 79 -1.70 4.94 6.04
C PHE A 79 -2.80 5.18 5.00
N GLN A 80 -3.96 5.70 5.42
CA GLN A 80 -5.08 6.00 4.53
C GLN A 80 -4.71 7.07 3.51
N LEU A 81 -3.98 8.11 3.92
CA LEU A 81 -3.52 9.16 3.01
C LEU A 81 -2.58 8.60 1.93
N PHE A 82 -1.52 7.87 2.31
CA PHE A 82 -0.59 7.30 1.34
C PHE A 82 -1.23 6.22 0.47
N LEU A 83 -2.14 5.40 1.00
CA LEU A 83 -2.92 4.45 0.22
C LEU A 83 -3.78 5.16 -0.82
N THR A 84 -4.41 6.29 -0.45
CA THR A 84 -5.17 7.17 -1.37
C THR A 84 -4.28 7.68 -2.50
N CYS A 85 -3.12 8.25 -2.15
CA CYS A 85 -2.15 8.74 -3.12
C CYS A 85 -1.67 7.61 -4.04
N TYR A 86 -1.48 6.40 -3.52
CA TYR A 86 -1.02 5.27 -4.30
C TYR A 86 -2.11 4.74 -5.25
N HIS A 87 -3.37 4.67 -4.82
CA HIS A 87 -4.51 4.38 -5.70
C HIS A 87 -4.62 5.40 -6.85
N LEU A 88 -4.55 6.69 -6.52
CA LEU A 88 -4.56 7.76 -7.52
C LEU A 88 -3.38 7.65 -8.48
N PHE A 89 -2.19 7.32 -7.97
CA PHE A 89 -0.99 7.14 -8.79
C PHE A 89 -1.14 5.97 -9.77
N ILE A 90 -1.62 4.81 -9.31
CA ILE A 90 -1.84 3.65 -10.18
C ILE A 90 -2.92 3.96 -11.24
N TYR A 91 -4.02 4.61 -10.86
CA TYR A 91 -5.02 5.10 -11.80
C TYR A 91 -4.39 5.99 -12.87
N LYS A 92 -3.59 6.98 -12.47
CA LYS A 92 -2.95 7.91 -13.44
C LYS A 92 -1.88 7.28 -14.32
N LEU A 93 -1.27 6.18 -13.88
CA LEU A 93 -0.31 5.43 -14.69
C LEU A 93 -1.00 4.51 -15.72
N THR A 94 -2.15 3.95 -15.37
CA THR A 94 -2.80 2.86 -16.12
C THR A 94 -4.08 3.29 -16.84
N ASP A 95 -4.62 4.46 -16.47
CA ASP A 95 -5.97 4.94 -16.84
C ASP A 95 -7.09 3.95 -16.45
N ASP A 96 -6.80 3.03 -15.51
CA ASP A 96 -7.78 2.07 -15.01
C ASP A 96 -8.56 2.66 -13.83
N ASN A 97 -9.87 2.80 -14.03
CA ASN A 97 -10.78 3.31 -13.02
C ASN A 97 -11.11 2.26 -11.94
N ASP A 98 -10.66 1.01 -12.05
CA ASP A 98 -10.92 -0.05 -11.09
C ASP A 98 -9.61 -0.61 -10.51
N VAL A 99 -9.09 0.07 -9.49
CA VAL A 99 -7.76 -0.20 -8.93
C VAL A 99 -7.86 -1.08 -7.69
N LEU A 100 -7.13 -2.20 -7.70
CA LEU A 100 -6.98 -3.13 -6.58
C LEU A 100 -5.53 -3.12 -6.09
N ILE A 101 -5.32 -2.84 -4.80
CA ILE A 101 -3.99 -2.82 -4.17
C ILE A 101 -4.04 -3.71 -2.94
N ASP A 102 -3.10 -4.64 -2.82
CA ASP A 102 -2.94 -5.41 -1.59
C ASP A 102 -2.21 -4.56 -0.54
N SER A 103 -2.59 -4.64 0.73
CA SER A 103 -1.81 -4.02 1.80
C SER A 103 -1.50 -4.96 2.96
N ILE A 104 -0.29 -4.81 3.49
CA ILE A 104 0.26 -5.62 4.59
C ILE A 104 -0.18 -5.04 5.92
N THR A 105 -0.72 -5.90 6.78
CA THR A 105 -1.11 -5.57 8.15
C THR A 105 -0.46 -6.54 9.13
N ALA A 106 -0.02 -6.03 10.29
CA ALA A 106 0.62 -6.86 11.33
C ALA A 106 -0.34 -7.89 11.95
N ASN A 107 -1.65 -7.64 11.89
CA ASN A 107 -2.71 -8.47 12.49
C ASN A 107 -2.49 -8.78 13.99
N ARG A 108 -1.90 -7.83 14.73
CA ARG A 108 -1.65 -7.91 16.18
C ARG A 108 -2.69 -7.10 16.97
N TYR A 109 -3.97 -7.26 16.65
CA TYR A 109 -5.06 -6.47 17.25
C TYR A 109 -5.36 -6.82 18.71
N ARG A 110 -4.80 -7.94 19.20
CA ARG A 110 -5.05 -8.50 20.52
C ARG A 110 -3.82 -8.29 21.40
N PRO A 111 -3.95 -7.70 22.61
CA PRO A 111 -2.82 -7.49 23.51
C PRO A 111 -2.03 -8.78 23.80
N GLU A 112 -2.71 -9.93 23.81
CA GLU A 112 -2.09 -11.23 24.10
C GLU A 112 -1.09 -11.69 23.03
N ILE A 113 -1.18 -11.17 21.81
CA ILE A 113 -0.29 -11.51 20.69
C ILE A 113 0.66 -10.38 20.29
N GLU A 114 0.61 -9.24 20.99
CA GLU A 114 1.43 -8.06 20.70
C GLU A 114 2.92 -8.40 20.70
N TYR A 115 3.39 -9.13 21.72
CA TYR A 115 4.79 -9.55 21.87
C TYR A 115 5.07 -10.99 21.42
N ALA A 116 4.08 -11.66 20.78
CA ALA A 116 4.24 -13.05 20.36
C ALA A 116 5.21 -13.17 19.17
N ILE A 117 6.07 -14.18 19.20
CA ILE A 117 6.94 -14.55 18.08
C ILE A 117 6.15 -15.53 17.19
N GLY A 118 5.90 -15.14 15.94
CA GLY A 118 5.12 -15.95 15.00
C GLY A 118 4.76 -15.20 13.71
N MET A 119 4.10 -15.90 12.78
CA MET A 119 3.63 -15.34 11.51
C MET A 119 2.22 -14.80 11.67
N PHE A 120 2.10 -13.48 11.86
CA PHE A 120 0.80 -12.79 12.00
C PHE A 120 0.44 -11.92 10.79
N LEU A 121 1.41 -11.62 9.91
CA LEU A 121 1.19 -10.75 8.75
C LEU A 121 0.02 -11.22 7.90
N SER A 122 -0.89 -10.31 7.59
CA SER A 122 -2.06 -10.54 6.73
C SER A 122 -2.08 -9.52 5.61
N PHE A 123 -2.51 -9.96 4.43
CA PHE A 123 -2.67 -9.12 3.26
C PHE A 123 -4.15 -8.89 3.01
N PHE A 124 -4.56 -7.64 2.87
CA PHE A 124 -5.94 -7.30 2.54
C PHE A 124 -6.02 -6.59 1.18
N PRO A 125 -6.94 -7.00 0.30
CA PRO A 125 -7.24 -6.31 -0.94
C PRO A 125 -8.04 -5.03 -0.69
N TYR A 126 -7.52 -3.90 -1.17
CA TYR A 126 -8.21 -2.62 -1.22
C TYR A 126 -8.58 -2.33 -2.66
N ARG A 127 -9.83 -2.61 -3.05
CA ARG A 127 -10.38 -2.29 -4.38
C ARG A 127 -11.12 -0.97 -4.34
N LEU A 128 -10.87 -0.10 -5.31
CA LEU A 128 -11.57 1.18 -5.45
C LEU A 128 -11.93 1.47 -6.90
N ALA A 129 -13.21 1.80 -7.09
CA ALA A 129 -13.70 2.42 -8.32
C ALA A 129 -13.47 3.94 -8.25
N ILE A 130 -12.55 4.42 -9.07
CA ILE A 130 -12.12 5.81 -9.18
C ILE A 130 -12.98 6.50 -10.23
N ASP A 131 -13.75 7.51 -9.81
CA ASP A 131 -14.47 8.41 -10.72
C ASP A 131 -13.53 9.56 -11.11
N PRO A 132 -13.22 9.76 -12.40
CA PRO A 132 -12.36 10.87 -12.82
C PRO A 132 -12.89 12.27 -12.43
N ASN A 133 -14.19 12.41 -12.16
CA ASN A 133 -14.82 13.68 -11.82
C ASN A 133 -14.83 14.00 -10.31
N MET A 134 -14.48 13.04 -9.45
CA MET A 134 -14.45 13.29 -8.01
C MET A 134 -13.22 14.10 -7.61
N SER A 135 -13.23 14.70 -6.42
CA SER A 135 -12.07 15.39 -5.87
C SER A 135 -11.08 14.41 -5.21
N PHE A 136 -9.89 14.89 -4.83
CA PHE A 136 -8.97 14.08 -4.02
C PHE A 136 -9.55 13.76 -2.64
N ILE A 137 -10.25 14.71 -2.02
CA ILE A 137 -10.91 14.50 -0.72
C ILE A 137 -12.03 13.45 -0.82
N ASP A 138 -12.78 13.42 -1.92
CA ASP A 138 -13.79 12.37 -2.13
C ASP A 138 -13.15 10.99 -2.23
N LEU A 139 -12.00 10.88 -2.91
CA LEU A 139 -11.22 9.64 -2.97
C LEU A 139 -10.71 9.25 -1.58
N LEU A 140 -10.18 10.19 -0.80
CA LEU A 140 -9.71 9.95 0.57
C LEU A 140 -10.84 9.46 1.48
N SER A 141 -12.03 10.04 1.36
CA SER A 141 -13.23 9.61 2.08
C SER A 141 -13.65 8.19 1.70
N LYS A 142 -13.62 7.85 0.40
CA LYS A 142 -13.87 6.47 -0.08
C LYS A 142 -12.85 5.48 0.48
N VAL A 143 -11.55 5.83 0.47
CA VAL A 143 -10.48 5.01 1.05
C VAL A 143 -10.71 4.81 2.53
N HIS A 144 -11.05 5.86 3.26
CA HIS A 144 -11.34 5.78 4.70
C HIS A 144 -12.47 4.78 4.98
N GLY A 145 -13.62 4.92 4.30
CA GLY A 145 -14.74 4.00 4.45
C GLY A 145 -14.38 2.55 4.08
N ASN A 146 -13.59 2.36 3.02
CA ASN A 146 -13.13 1.03 2.60
C ASN A 146 -12.24 0.38 3.66
N CYS A 147 -11.28 1.12 4.22
CA CYS A 147 -10.42 0.64 5.31
C CYS A 147 -11.22 0.22 6.53
N VAL A 148 -12.22 1.00 6.94
CA VAL A 148 -13.08 0.64 8.08
C VAL A 148 -13.84 -0.67 7.81
N ASN A 149 -14.43 -0.81 6.62
CA ASN A 149 -15.16 -2.03 6.24
C ASN A 149 -14.24 -3.26 6.17
N ILE A 150 -13.03 -3.12 5.62
CA ILE A 150 -12.05 -4.21 5.54
C ILE A 150 -11.61 -4.64 6.94
N LEU A 151 -11.35 -3.69 7.84
CA LEU A 151 -10.97 -4.00 9.23
C LEU A 151 -12.05 -4.81 9.96
N GLN A 152 -13.33 -4.52 9.73
CA GLN A 152 -14.45 -5.28 10.30
C GLN A 152 -14.51 -6.74 9.82
N HIS A 153 -14.02 -7.02 8.61
CA HIS A 153 -14.03 -8.36 7.98
C HIS A 153 -12.63 -9.00 7.89
N SER A 154 -11.65 -8.46 8.63
CA SER A 154 -10.24 -8.88 8.63
C SER A 154 -9.98 -10.27 9.22
N LYS A 155 -10.99 -10.87 9.88
CA LYS A 155 -10.89 -12.21 10.47
C LYS A 155 -10.83 -13.34 9.41
N LEU A 156 -11.23 -13.06 8.17
CA LEU A 156 -11.18 -14.06 7.10
C LEU A 156 -9.72 -14.29 6.66
N PRO A 157 -9.19 -15.53 6.71
CA PRO A 157 -7.81 -15.80 6.29
C PRO A 157 -7.59 -15.51 4.80
N LEU A 158 -6.38 -15.03 4.45
CA LEU A 158 -5.99 -14.77 3.06
C LEU A 158 -6.27 -15.94 2.10
N PRO A 159 -6.01 -17.22 2.44
CA PRO A 159 -6.36 -18.33 1.55
C PRO A 159 -7.85 -18.42 1.20
N GLU A 160 -8.75 -18.05 2.11
CA GLU A 160 -10.19 -17.99 1.81
C GLU A 160 -10.51 -16.79 0.90
N ILE A 161 -9.89 -15.63 1.12
CA ILE A 161 -10.03 -14.45 0.25
C ILE A 161 -9.57 -14.78 -1.18
N LEU A 162 -8.41 -15.43 -1.33
CA LEU A 162 -7.88 -15.89 -2.62
C LEU A 162 -8.82 -16.89 -3.30
N ASN A 163 -9.40 -17.82 -2.52
CA ASN A 163 -10.35 -18.79 -3.03
C ASN A 163 -11.62 -18.11 -3.59
N ILE A 164 -12.11 -17.06 -2.92
CA ILE A 164 -13.26 -16.26 -3.38
C ILE A 164 -12.93 -15.57 -4.71
N GLN A 165 -11.77 -14.95 -4.84
CA GLN A 165 -11.41 -14.21 -6.05
C GLN A 165 -11.11 -15.13 -7.25
N TYR A 166 -10.37 -16.21 -7.04
CA TYR A 166 -9.86 -17.06 -8.12
C TYR A 166 -10.61 -18.38 -8.28
N SER A 167 -11.75 -18.55 -7.61
CA SER A 167 -12.54 -19.79 -7.65
C SER A 167 -11.69 -21.04 -7.38
N GLY A 168 -10.75 -20.93 -6.44
CA GLY A 168 -9.88 -22.05 -6.02
C GLY A 168 -8.66 -22.33 -6.89
N ASN A 169 -8.22 -21.40 -7.75
CA ASN A 169 -6.96 -21.57 -8.48
C ASN A 169 -5.76 -21.57 -7.51
N PRO A 170 -5.06 -22.70 -7.31
CA PRO A 170 -4.00 -22.81 -6.32
C PRO A 170 -2.69 -22.13 -6.76
N ARG A 171 -2.62 -21.62 -8.00
CA ARG A 171 -1.44 -20.92 -8.52
C ARG A 171 -1.40 -19.44 -8.14
N MET A 172 -2.47 -18.92 -7.55
CA MET A 172 -2.56 -17.52 -7.14
C MET A 172 -2.28 -17.38 -5.64
N ASP A 173 -1.22 -16.67 -5.31
CA ASP A 173 -0.73 -16.42 -3.96
C ASP A 173 -1.04 -15.00 -3.46
N ARG A 174 -1.69 -14.19 -4.29
CA ARG A 174 -1.97 -12.75 -4.08
C ARG A 174 -3.22 -12.33 -4.84
N THR A 175 -3.79 -11.18 -4.48
CA THR A 175 -5.01 -10.67 -5.14
C THR A 175 -4.74 -9.57 -6.16
N SER A 176 -3.61 -8.87 -6.01
CA SER A 176 -3.19 -7.75 -6.85
C SER A 176 -1.78 -7.93 -7.46
N SER A 177 -1.53 -7.18 -8.53
CA SER A 177 -0.19 -7.00 -9.13
C SER A 177 0.70 -6.05 -8.32
N THR A 178 0.16 -5.31 -7.35
CA THR A 178 0.97 -4.41 -6.51
C THR A 178 0.57 -4.42 -5.05
N VAL A 179 1.54 -4.21 -4.18
CA VAL A 179 1.39 -4.18 -2.73
C VAL A 179 1.81 -2.83 -2.17
N PHE A 180 1.02 -2.30 -1.25
CA PHE A 180 1.34 -1.12 -0.44
C PHE A 180 1.62 -1.50 1.00
N PHE A 181 2.70 -0.97 1.59
CA PHE A 181 2.99 -1.18 3.00
C PHE A 181 3.36 0.13 3.69
N PHE A 182 2.58 0.52 4.71
CA PHE A 182 2.94 1.61 5.59
C PHE A 182 3.59 1.05 6.86
N GLU A 183 4.88 1.26 6.98
CA GLU A 183 5.70 0.75 8.06
C GLU A 183 5.63 1.71 9.26
N THR A 184 5.01 1.23 10.34
CA THR A 184 4.88 1.96 11.62
C THR A 184 5.94 1.56 12.63
N ASP A 185 6.62 0.42 12.41
CA ASP A 185 7.67 -0.09 13.28
C ASP A 185 8.92 0.81 13.19
N THR A 186 9.02 1.76 14.13
CA THR A 186 10.15 2.68 14.28
C THR A 186 11.18 2.19 15.30
N TYR A 187 11.24 0.87 15.55
CA TYR A 187 12.30 0.29 16.37
C TYR A 187 13.61 0.24 15.60
N LYS A 188 14.27 1.39 15.51
CA LYS A 188 15.65 1.46 15.08
C LYS A 188 16.52 1.07 16.27
N ILE A 189 16.66 -0.23 16.50
CA ILE A 189 17.62 -0.74 17.48
C ILE A 189 18.98 -0.69 16.80
N ASP A 190 19.62 0.48 16.80
CA ASP A 190 20.98 0.63 16.25
C ASP A 190 21.99 -0.12 17.15
N GLU A 191 21.76 -0.08 18.47
CA GLU A 191 22.59 -0.73 19.49
C GLU A 191 21.73 -1.30 20.62
N VAL A 192 22.10 -2.48 21.12
CA VAL A 192 21.57 -3.05 22.36
C VAL A 192 22.66 -2.94 23.42
N VAL A 193 22.42 -2.13 24.45
CA VAL A 193 23.32 -2.01 25.60
C VAL A 193 22.96 -3.10 26.61
N LEU A 194 23.93 -3.95 26.93
CA LEU A 194 23.83 -5.05 27.89
C LEU A 194 24.90 -4.83 28.97
N GLU A 195 24.54 -4.14 30.05
CA GLU A 195 25.45 -3.84 31.17
C GLU A 195 26.81 -3.26 30.73
N ASP A 196 27.85 -4.09 30.65
CA ASP A 196 29.22 -3.76 30.25
C ASP A 196 29.53 -3.97 28.75
N ALA A 197 28.54 -4.40 27.98
CA ALA A 197 28.65 -4.66 26.55
C ALA A 197 27.71 -3.78 25.70
N VAL A 198 28.18 -3.42 24.52
CA VAL A 198 27.39 -2.74 23.48
C VAL A 198 27.33 -3.65 22.27
N CYS A 199 26.15 -4.21 22.00
CA CYS A 199 25.88 -4.98 20.79
C CYS A 199 25.44 -4.02 19.69
N LYS A 200 26.25 -3.86 18.65
CA LYS A 200 25.85 -3.14 17.44
C LYS A 200 25.29 -4.12 16.43
N PHE A 201 24.21 -3.75 15.76
CA PHE A 201 23.79 -4.50 14.58
C PHE A 201 24.88 -4.39 13.52
N LEU A 202 25.39 -5.52 13.05
CA LEU A 202 26.30 -5.51 11.91
C LEU A 202 25.50 -5.02 10.69
N PRO A 203 26.06 -4.10 9.88
CA PRO A 203 25.47 -3.77 8.60
C PRO A 203 25.23 -5.06 7.83
N ASP A 204 24.12 -5.16 7.11
CA ASP A 204 23.74 -6.27 6.22
C ASP A 204 24.77 -6.38 5.06
N ALA A 205 26.01 -6.75 5.37
CA ALA A 205 27.13 -6.75 4.41
C ALA A 205 27.08 -7.96 3.46
N ASP A 206 26.29 -8.99 3.81
CA ASP A 206 26.29 -10.31 3.16
C ASP A 206 24.90 -10.82 2.75
N ARG A 207 23.87 -9.97 2.63
CA ARG A 207 22.61 -10.45 2.02
C ARG A 207 22.85 -10.73 0.54
N PRO A 208 22.64 -11.97 0.04
CA PRO A 208 22.57 -12.20 -1.40
C PRO A 208 21.39 -11.40 -1.94
N ALA A 209 21.75 -10.39 -2.74
CA ALA A 209 21.08 -9.87 -3.92
C ALA A 209 19.56 -9.70 -3.86
N HIS A 210 19.12 -8.44 -3.96
CA HIS A 210 18.08 -8.11 -4.93
C HIS A 210 16.92 -9.13 -4.99
N ILE A 211 16.11 -9.24 -3.93
CA ILE A 211 14.96 -10.17 -3.90
C ILE A 211 13.68 -9.38 -4.04
N SER A 212 12.73 -9.87 -4.83
CA SER A 212 11.35 -9.42 -4.80
C SER A 212 10.37 -10.58 -4.69
N LYS A 213 9.46 -10.48 -3.72
CA LYS A 213 8.30 -11.39 -3.56
C LYS A 213 7.10 -10.93 -4.39
N PHE A 214 7.10 -9.65 -4.79
CA PHE A 214 6.01 -8.99 -5.49
C PHE A 214 6.44 -8.51 -6.88
N ASP A 215 5.48 -8.21 -7.75
CA ASP A 215 5.85 -7.52 -8.99
C ASP A 215 6.35 -6.13 -8.61
N LEU A 216 5.57 -5.46 -7.76
CA LEU A 216 5.88 -4.19 -7.15
C LEU A 216 5.39 -4.17 -5.70
N LEU A 217 6.27 -3.77 -4.79
CA LEU A 217 5.98 -3.44 -3.40
C LEU A 217 6.41 -2.00 -3.19
N PHE A 218 5.44 -1.15 -2.88
CA PHE A 218 5.65 0.22 -2.48
C PHE A 218 5.50 0.34 -0.98
N SER A 219 6.60 0.62 -0.28
CA SER A 219 6.61 0.83 1.16
C SER A 219 6.88 2.28 1.52
N VAL A 220 6.19 2.77 2.54
CA VAL A 220 6.47 4.07 3.16
C VAL A 220 6.88 3.84 4.60
N LYS A 221 8.06 4.33 4.97
CA LYS A 221 8.53 4.42 6.36
C LYS A 221 8.55 5.89 6.75
N HIS A 222 8.50 6.17 8.04
CA HIS A 222 8.77 7.50 8.53
C HIS A 222 9.76 7.47 9.69
N ASP A 223 10.53 8.53 9.82
CA ASP A 223 11.22 8.77 11.07
C ASP A 223 10.27 9.44 12.06
N VAL A 224 10.65 9.44 13.33
CA VAL A 224 9.88 10.05 14.40
C VAL A 224 10.79 11.05 15.09
N SER A 225 10.32 12.29 15.23
CA SER A 225 10.98 13.33 16.02
C SER A 225 10.98 12.98 17.50
N ASP A 226 11.75 13.72 18.31
CA ASP A 226 11.65 13.69 19.77
C ASP A 226 10.23 13.99 20.30
N THR A 227 9.39 14.63 19.47
CA THR A 227 7.98 14.96 19.79
C THR A 227 6.98 13.92 19.30
N GLY A 228 7.44 12.79 18.72
CA GLY A 228 6.57 11.73 18.23
C GLY A 228 5.97 11.98 16.84
N GLN A 229 6.33 13.07 16.15
CA GLN A 229 5.79 13.42 14.84
C GLN A 229 6.71 13.00 13.69
N PRO A 230 6.16 12.57 12.54
CA PRO A 230 6.94 12.34 11.34
C PRO A 230 7.67 13.61 10.86
N GLN A 231 8.99 13.54 10.70
CA GLN A 231 9.78 14.62 10.08
C GLN A 231 10.10 14.34 8.61
N ARG A 232 10.26 13.07 8.25
CA ARG A 232 10.57 12.63 6.90
C ARG A 232 9.88 11.32 6.60
N PHE A 233 9.50 11.14 5.35
CA PHE A 233 8.99 9.88 4.83
C PHE A 233 9.99 9.28 3.85
N PHE A 234 10.33 8.02 4.03
CA PHE A 234 11.10 7.25 3.06
C PHE A 234 10.15 6.47 2.16
N LEU A 235 10.37 6.57 0.86
CA LEU A 235 9.64 5.85 -0.17
C LEU A 235 10.54 4.73 -0.69
N LEU A 236 10.11 3.48 -0.49
CA LEU A 236 10.87 2.31 -0.90
C LEU A 236 10.08 1.54 -1.96
N TRP A 237 10.69 1.39 -3.13
CA TRP A 237 10.16 0.59 -4.23
C TRP A 237 10.97 -0.70 -4.33
N ASN A 238 10.38 -1.83 -3.96
CA ASN A 238 10.92 -3.14 -4.24
C ASN A 238 10.19 -3.74 -5.44
N TYR A 239 10.92 -4.17 -6.47
CA TYR A 239 10.32 -4.53 -7.75
C TYR A 239 10.99 -5.76 -8.34
N SER A 240 10.25 -6.57 -9.07
CA SER A 240 10.82 -7.71 -9.80
C SER A 240 11.65 -7.23 -11.00
N THR A 241 12.91 -7.68 -11.10
CA THR A 241 13.75 -7.39 -12.27
C THR A 241 13.32 -8.15 -13.51
N ASP A 242 12.45 -9.16 -13.36
CA ASP A 242 11.81 -9.84 -14.49
C ASP A 242 10.79 -8.93 -15.20
N LEU A 243 10.36 -7.84 -14.55
CA LEU A 243 9.24 -7.00 -15.00
C LEU A 243 9.62 -5.53 -15.19
N PHE A 244 10.53 -5.01 -14.36
CA PHE A 244 10.88 -3.60 -14.34
C PHE A 244 12.39 -3.39 -14.38
N THR A 245 12.78 -2.32 -15.03
CA THR A 245 14.11 -1.70 -14.99
C THR A 245 14.17 -0.64 -13.90
N GLU A 246 15.37 -0.38 -13.41
CA GLU A 246 15.62 0.74 -12.47
C GLU A 246 15.19 2.09 -13.06
N LYS A 247 15.34 2.28 -14.37
CA LYS A 247 14.94 3.51 -15.07
C LYS A 247 13.42 3.74 -14.95
N THR A 248 12.63 2.70 -15.13
CA THR A 248 11.16 2.78 -15.05
C THR A 248 10.71 3.07 -13.63
N ILE A 249 11.28 2.38 -12.64
CA ILE A 249 10.97 2.62 -11.22
C ILE A 249 11.42 4.01 -10.77
N SER A 250 12.57 4.49 -11.24
CA SER A 250 13.04 5.85 -10.98
C SER A 250 12.12 6.91 -11.58
N LYS A 251 11.52 6.64 -12.75
CA LYS A 251 10.51 7.51 -13.33
C LYS A 251 9.23 7.50 -12.49
N MET A 252 8.77 6.32 -12.09
CA MET A 252 7.60 6.18 -11.21
C MET A 252 7.79 6.92 -9.89
N ASP A 253 8.95 6.80 -9.25
CA ASP A 253 9.28 7.53 -8.02
C ASP A 253 9.20 9.05 -8.21
N LYS A 254 9.79 9.58 -9.30
CA LYS A 254 9.72 11.01 -9.63
C LYS A 254 8.27 11.47 -9.83
N GLN A 255 7.49 10.69 -10.58
CA GLN A 255 6.07 11.01 -10.83
C GLN A 255 5.24 10.92 -9.55
N PHE A 256 5.52 9.98 -8.66
CA PHE A 256 4.83 9.87 -7.37
C PHE A 256 5.18 11.04 -6.45
N ARG A 257 6.46 11.42 -6.34
CA ARG A 257 6.84 12.62 -5.58
C ARG A 257 6.26 13.90 -6.18
N HIS A 258 6.17 13.99 -7.51
CA HIS A 258 5.48 15.10 -8.17
C HIS A 258 3.99 15.13 -7.84
N LEU A 259 3.31 13.98 -7.84
CA LEU A 259 1.92 13.87 -7.39
C LEU A 259 1.75 14.42 -5.97
N LEU A 260 2.62 14.03 -5.03
CA LEU A 260 2.56 14.54 -3.66
C LEU A 260 2.77 16.06 -3.58
N ASN A 261 3.68 16.61 -4.40
CA ASN A 261 3.87 18.06 -4.48
C ASN A 261 2.62 18.77 -5.01
N ILE A 262 1.98 18.24 -6.06
CA ILE A 262 0.71 18.79 -6.58
C ILE A 262 -0.38 18.75 -5.50
N LEU A 263 -0.47 17.68 -4.71
CA LEU A 263 -1.55 17.53 -3.75
C LEU A 263 -1.34 18.34 -2.45
N PHE A 264 -0.09 18.52 -2.01
CA PHE A 264 0.19 19.00 -0.65
C PHE A 264 1.09 20.24 -0.55
N SER A 265 1.68 20.73 -1.65
CA SER A 265 2.42 21.99 -1.62
C SER A 265 1.47 23.17 -1.46
N LYS A 266 1.78 24.16 -0.60
CA LYS A 266 0.95 25.38 -0.51
C LYS A 266 0.97 26.22 -1.79
N SER A 267 2.00 26.04 -2.61
CA SER A 267 2.12 26.71 -3.91
C SER A 267 1.31 26.03 -5.01
N SER A 268 0.70 24.87 -4.72
CA SER A 268 -0.07 24.13 -5.71
C SER A 268 -1.29 24.91 -6.16
N MET A 269 -1.51 24.92 -7.47
CA MET A 269 -2.74 25.44 -8.08
C MET A 269 -3.87 24.40 -8.08
N PHE A 270 -3.58 23.16 -7.68
CA PHE A 270 -4.58 22.09 -7.66
C PHE A 270 -5.41 22.14 -6.37
N ASP A 271 -6.72 22.39 -6.49
CA ASP A 271 -7.62 22.38 -5.34
C ASP A 271 -8.12 20.96 -5.05
N ILE A 272 -7.49 20.31 -4.08
CA ILE A 272 -7.81 18.95 -3.65
C ILE A 272 -9.27 18.73 -3.21
N ASN A 273 -10.01 19.80 -2.87
CA ASN A 273 -11.38 19.72 -2.39
C ASN A 273 -12.43 19.78 -3.50
N GLN A 274 -12.10 20.43 -4.64
CA GLN A 274 -13.10 20.76 -5.66
C GLN A 274 -12.68 20.36 -7.07
N GLN A 275 -11.38 20.36 -7.37
CA GLN A 275 -10.94 20.04 -8.72
C GLN A 275 -11.05 18.53 -8.99
N PRO A 276 -11.55 18.17 -10.18
CA PRO A 276 -11.74 16.78 -10.54
C PRO A 276 -10.41 16.10 -10.82
N LEU A 277 -10.32 14.81 -10.46
CA LEU A 277 -9.10 14.03 -10.64
C LEU A 277 -8.61 13.99 -12.10
N TYR A 278 -9.48 14.05 -13.12
CA TYR A 278 -9.05 14.01 -14.53
C TYR A 278 -8.14 15.19 -14.92
N GLU A 279 -8.24 16.34 -14.25
CA GLU A 279 -7.41 17.53 -14.52
C GLU A 279 -5.99 17.37 -13.98
N LEU A 280 -5.76 16.45 -13.04
CA LEU A 280 -4.46 16.17 -12.48
C LEU A 280 -3.58 15.43 -13.52
N SER A 281 -2.41 16.00 -13.85
CA SER A 281 -1.46 15.42 -14.79
C SER A 281 -0.12 15.10 -14.12
N LEU A 282 0.38 13.88 -14.36
CA LEU A 282 1.69 13.40 -13.91
C LEU A 282 2.82 13.59 -14.94
N PHE A 283 2.52 14.15 -16.11
CA PHE A 283 3.42 14.16 -17.28
C PHE A 283 4.13 15.51 -17.52
N SER A 284 4.03 16.45 -16.58
CA SER A 284 4.73 17.74 -16.64
C SER A 284 6.18 17.70 -16.11
N CYS A 285 6.76 16.52 -15.89
CA CYS A 285 8.16 16.30 -15.50
C CYS A 285 9.05 15.84 -16.65
#